data_AF-A0A938T9J6-F1
#
_entry.id   AF-A0A938T9J6-F1
#
_cell.length_a   1.000
_cell.length_b   1.000
_cell.length_c   1.000
_cell.angle_alpha   90.00
_cell.angle_beta   90.00
_cell.angle_gamma   90.00
#
_symmetry.space_group_name_H-M   'P 1'
#
loop_
_entity.id
_entity.type
_entity.pdbx_description
1 polymer ?
#
loop_
_entity_poly.entity_id
_entity_poly.type
_entity_poly.pdbx_seq_one_letter_code
_entity_poly.pdbx_strand_id
1 'polypeptide(L)'
;MRRTGIMRISGIVVLAFGVRLAVAGEAEPSAGESNVFVEALELGQDIRSQREAIERMVSDPAVTSPEIAAARLTVDALTLRWSGEKTDSEKANTLKRLREAQQALRDRVVSHPDVARAVKALDADQVKLRVLQEKIAMIRAAAKRTREQAVPSADPAVKAE
;
A
#
# COMPACT_ATOMS: atom_id res chain seq x y z
N MET A 1 9.93 25.51 18.28
CA MET A 1 10.55 24.54 17.35
C MET A 1 9.68 23.29 17.31
N ARG A 2 8.85 23.10 16.28
CA ARG A 2 8.05 21.87 16.12
C ARG A 2 8.80 20.93 15.16
N ARG A 3 9.35 19.84 15.70
CA ARG A 3 9.85 18.71 14.90
C ARG A 3 8.64 17.90 14.45
N THR A 4 8.11 18.21 13.27
CA THR A 4 7.06 17.41 12.63
C THR A 4 7.70 16.09 12.20
N GLY A 5 7.21 14.99 12.78
CA GLY A 5 7.77 13.66 12.62
C GLY A 5 7.80 13.22 11.16
N ILE A 6 8.99 12.83 10.71
CA ILE A 6 9.18 12.02 9.51
C ILE A 6 8.48 10.69 9.78
N MET A 7 7.27 10.58 9.24
CA MET A 7 6.45 9.38 9.33
C MET A 7 7.21 8.26 8.63
N ARG A 8 7.65 7.27 9.42
CA ARG A 8 8.46 6.13 8.98
C ARG A 8 7.74 5.39 7.85
N ILE A 9 8.28 5.51 6.64
CA ILE A 9 7.81 4.80 5.43
C ILE A 9 7.96 3.26 5.58
N SER A 10 8.67 2.79 6.60
CA SER A 10 8.81 1.37 6.95
C SER A 10 7.50 0.64 7.30
N GLY A 11 6.37 1.33 7.38
CA GLY A 11 5.07 0.75 7.77
C GLY A 11 4.06 0.44 6.65
N ILE A 12 4.33 0.76 5.38
CA ILE A 12 3.29 0.74 4.31
C ILE A 12 3.12 -0.64 3.63
N VAL A 13 3.66 -1.72 4.20
CA VAL A 13 3.77 -3.02 3.49
C VAL A 13 2.58 -3.98 3.66
N VAL A 14 1.58 -3.72 4.52
CA VAL A 14 0.54 -4.74 4.81
C VAL A 14 -0.86 -4.19 4.64
N LEU A 15 -1.44 -4.24 3.43
CA LEU A 15 -2.91 -4.10 3.24
C LEU A 15 -3.46 -4.58 1.88
N ALA A 16 -2.69 -5.32 1.07
CA ALA A 16 -3.14 -5.75 -0.26
C ALA A 16 -3.82 -7.14 -0.31
N PHE A 17 -3.80 -7.93 0.79
CA PHE A 17 -4.20 -9.34 0.73
C PHE A 17 -5.71 -9.61 0.97
N GLY A 18 -6.47 -8.64 1.47
CA GLY A 18 -7.86 -8.86 1.90
C GLY A 18 -8.91 -8.93 0.79
N VAL A 19 -8.64 -8.38 -0.40
CA VAL A 19 -9.68 -8.21 -1.43
C VAL A 19 -9.89 -9.48 -2.27
N ARG A 20 -8.85 -10.31 -2.45
CA ARG A 20 -8.90 -11.46 -3.37
C ARG A 20 -9.68 -12.66 -2.82
N LEU A 21 -9.82 -12.80 -1.50
CA LEU A 21 -10.63 -13.88 -0.90
C LEU A 21 -12.14 -13.60 -0.94
N ALA A 22 -12.56 -12.41 -1.36
CA ALA A 22 -13.89 -11.88 -1.08
C ALA A 22 -14.92 -12.11 -2.21
N VAL A 23 -14.51 -12.61 -3.38
CA VAL A 23 -15.37 -12.76 -4.57
C VAL A 23 -15.83 -14.21 -4.79
N ALA A 24 -15.28 -15.19 -4.07
CA ALA A 24 -15.52 -16.60 -4.36
C ALA A 24 -16.76 -17.23 -3.68
N GLY A 25 -17.53 -16.49 -2.88
CA GLY A 25 -18.39 -17.11 -1.86
C GLY A 25 -19.90 -16.87 -1.91
N GLU A 26 -20.39 -15.65 -2.11
CA GLU A 26 -21.74 -15.32 -1.62
C GLU A 26 -22.48 -14.31 -2.48
N ALA A 27 -23.68 -14.71 -2.91
CA ALA A 27 -24.81 -13.95 -3.43
C ALA A 27 -24.53 -12.87 -4.49
N GLU A 28 -25.24 -12.94 -5.63
CA GLU A 28 -25.20 -11.87 -6.63
C GLU A 28 -25.55 -10.52 -5.97
N PRO A 29 -24.63 -9.56 -5.97
CA PRO A 29 -24.89 -8.24 -5.41
C PRO A 29 -25.96 -7.54 -6.27
N SER A 30 -26.92 -6.88 -5.62
CA SER A 30 -27.89 -6.06 -6.35
C SER A 30 -27.18 -4.96 -7.16
N ALA A 31 -27.80 -4.41 -8.20
CA ALA A 31 -27.16 -3.47 -9.13
C ALA A 31 -26.45 -2.27 -8.46
N GLY A 32 -26.95 -1.79 -7.30
CA GLY A 32 -26.32 -0.74 -6.51
C GLY A 32 -25.17 -1.21 -5.60
N GLU A 33 -25.21 -2.45 -5.14
CA GLU A 33 -24.15 -3.06 -4.31
C GLU A 33 -22.96 -3.48 -5.18
N SER A 34 -23.23 -4.04 -6.37
CA SER A 34 -22.23 -4.41 -7.37
C SER A 34 -21.28 -3.25 -7.69
N ASN A 35 -21.83 -2.03 -7.76
CA ASN A 35 -21.06 -0.81 -8.01
C ASN A 35 -19.99 -0.53 -6.93
N VAL A 36 -20.31 -0.78 -5.65
CA VAL A 36 -19.37 -0.54 -4.52
C VAL A 36 -18.23 -1.56 -4.51
N PHE A 37 -18.51 -2.82 -4.89
CA PHE A 37 -17.47 -3.85 -4.99
C PHE A 37 -16.52 -3.58 -6.16
N VAL A 38 -17.04 -3.15 -7.32
CA VAL A 38 -16.23 -2.78 -8.48
C VAL A 38 -15.37 -1.56 -8.16
N GLU A 39 -15.94 -0.51 -7.57
CA GLU A 39 -15.21 0.70 -7.16
C GLU A 39 -14.06 0.37 -6.20
N ALA A 40 -14.28 -0.51 -5.22
CA ALA A 40 -13.23 -0.94 -4.29
C ALA A 40 -12.12 -1.75 -4.99
N LEU A 41 -12.45 -2.56 -5.99
CA LEU A 41 -11.49 -3.33 -6.76
C LEU A 41 -10.63 -2.45 -7.64
N GLU A 42 -11.24 -1.52 -8.38
CA GLU A 42 -10.57 -0.54 -9.24
C GLU A 42 -9.64 0.35 -8.43
N LEU A 43 -10.15 0.96 -7.36
CA LEU A 43 -9.34 1.80 -6.48
C LEU A 43 -8.18 1.02 -5.85
N GLY A 44 -8.41 -0.25 -5.50
CA GLY A 44 -7.36 -1.13 -5.00
C GLY A 44 -6.27 -1.44 -6.04
N GLN A 45 -6.62 -1.52 -7.33
CA GLN A 45 -5.65 -1.64 -8.42
C GLN A 45 -4.87 -0.34 -8.60
N ASP A 46 -5.55 0.81 -8.62
CA ASP A 46 -4.94 2.12 -8.77
C ASP A 46 -3.93 2.42 -7.68
N ILE A 47 -4.27 2.15 -6.41
CA ILE A 47 -3.36 2.29 -5.27
C ILE A 47 -2.08 1.46 -5.45
N ARG A 48 -2.18 0.25 -6.01
CA ARG A 48 -0.99 -0.58 -6.28
C ARG A 48 -0.14 0.04 -7.37
N SER A 49 -0.76 0.44 -8.48
CA SER A 49 -0.09 1.10 -9.61
C SER A 49 0.60 2.39 -9.19
N GLN A 50 -0.07 3.23 -8.41
CA GLN A 50 0.46 4.48 -7.84
C GLN A 50 1.65 4.21 -6.90
N ARG A 51 1.54 3.19 -6.04
CA ARG A 51 2.64 2.80 -5.16
C ARG A 51 3.88 2.38 -5.95
N GLU A 52 3.71 1.54 -6.96
CA GLU A 52 4.82 1.15 -7.83
C GLU A 52 5.43 2.35 -8.56
N ALA A 53 4.61 3.31 -9.02
CA ALA A 53 5.10 4.53 -9.63
C ALA A 53 5.95 5.36 -8.66
N ILE A 54 5.51 5.54 -7.41
CA ILE A 54 6.26 6.24 -6.36
C ILE A 54 7.57 5.51 -6.03
N GLU A 55 7.55 4.17 -5.95
CA GLU A 55 8.77 3.38 -5.74
C GLU A 55 9.75 3.52 -6.91
N ARG A 56 9.26 3.62 -8.16
CA ARG A 56 10.10 3.91 -9.32
C ARG A 56 10.68 5.32 -9.26
N MET A 57 9.95 6.33 -8.80
CA MET A 57 10.45 7.71 -8.68
C MET A 57 11.71 7.84 -7.80
N VAL A 58 11.87 6.97 -6.80
CA VAL A 58 13.10 6.88 -5.98
C VAL A 58 14.33 6.54 -6.83
N SER A 59 14.13 5.73 -7.87
CA SER A 59 15.17 5.29 -8.80
C SER A 59 15.20 6.13 -10.08
N ASP A 60 14.12 6.85 -10.41
CA ASP A 60 13.92 7.55 -11.68
C ASP A 60 14.75 8.84 -11.73
N PRO A 61 15.67 9.00 -12.71
CA PRO A 61 16.42 10.23 -12.91
C PRO A 61 15.56 11.47 -13.18
N ALA A 62 14.28 11.36 -13.50
CA ALA A 62 13.38 12.50 -13.71
C ALA A 62 13.11 13.32 -12.43
N VAL A 63 13.24 12.73 -11.23
CA VAL A 63 13.15 13.50 -9.97
C VAL A 63 14.49 14.20 -9.73
N THR A 64 14.60 15.43 -10.20
CA THR A 64 15.85 16.20 -10.18
C THR A 64 15.78 17.37 -9.21
N SER A 65 16.72 17.40 -8.27
CA SER A 65 17.11 18.59 -7.52
C SER A 65 18.63 18.56 -7.33
N PRO A 66 19.31 19.70 -7.13
CA PRO A 66 20.76 19.72 -6.85
C PRO A 66 21.14 18.78 -5.69
N GLU A 67 20.30 18.73 -4.66
CA GLU A 67 20.50 17.89 -3.47
C GLU A 67 20.31 16.40 -3.75
N ILE A 68 19.34 16.04 -4.60
CA ILE A 68 19.10 14.66 -5.04
C ILE A 68 20.24 14.21 -5.98
N ALA A 69 20.68 15.07 -6.89
CA ALA A 69 21.82 14.79 -7.77
C ALA A 69 23.10 14.54 -6.97
N ALA A 70 23.41 15.38 -5.97
CA ALA A 70 24.54 15.18 -5.07
C ALA A 70 24.43 13.88 -4.26
N ALA A 71 23.22 13.52 -3.82
CA ALA A 71 22.95 12.27 -3.11
C ALA A 71 23.19 11.04 -4.01
N ARG A 72 22.74 11.08 -5.27
CA ARG A 72 22.96 10.03 -6.27
C ARG A 72 24.45 9.84 -6.55
N LEU A 73 25.18 10.93 -6.81
CA LEU A 73 26.63 10.90 -7.02
C LEU A 73 27.36 10.26 -5.82
N THR A 74 26.89 10.51 -4.60
CA THR A 74 27.47 9.88 -3.39
C THR A 74 27.23 8.37 -3.37
N VAL A 75 26.02 7.92 -3.74
CA VAL A 75 25.69 6.49 -3.85
C VAL A 75 26.52 5.83 -4.96
N ASP A 76 26.65 6.47 -6.12
CA ASP A 76 27.43 5.95 -7.25
C ASP A 76 28.91 5.83 -6.89
N ALA A 77 29.48 6.86 -6.23
CA ALA A 77 30.86 6.83 -5.76
C ALA A 77 31.11 5.72 -4.73
N LEU A 78 30.17 5.49 -3.80
CA LEU A 78 30.28 4.41 -2.82
C LEU A 78 30.08 3.02 -3.46
N THR A 79 29.28 2.92 -4.52
CA THR A 79 29.07 1.69 -5.28
C THR A 79 30.31 1.32 -6.10
N LEU A 80 30.93 2.30 -6.76
CA LEU A 80 32.23 2.13 -7.42
C LEU A 80 33.32 1.77 -6.41
N ARG A 81 33.31 2.41 -5.24
CA ARG A 81 34.22 2.03 -4.17
C ARG A 81 33.96 0.60 -3.75
N TRP A 82 32.71 0.15 -3.61
CA TRP A 82 32.36 -1.21 -3.23
C TRP A 82 32.92 -2.28 -4.18
N SER A 83 32.99 -2.02 -5.49
CA SER A 83 33.40 -3.01 -6.49
C SER A 83 34.91 -3.33 -6.54
N GLY A 84 35.76 -2.54 -5.88
CA GLY A 84 37.21 -2.81 -5.82
C GLY A 84 37.60 -3.86 -4.78
N GLU A 85 38.81 -4.43 -4.91
CA GLU A 85 39.39 -5.34 -3.92
C GLU A 85 39.52 -4.65 -2.54
N LYS A 86 39.13 -5.34 -1.48
CA LYS A 86 38.99 -4.82 -0.11
C LYS A 86 39.10 -5.94 0.91
N THR A 87 39.61 -5.58 2.08
CA THR A 87 39.50 -6.41 3.29
C THR A 87 38.05 -6.49 3.78
N ASP A 88 37.71 -7.50 4.58
CA ASP A 88 36.34 -7.68 5.06
C ASP A 88 35.86 -6.54 5.98
N SER A 89 36.78 -5.90 6.72
CA SER A 89 36.47 -4.72 7.52
C SER A 89 36.13 -3.51 6.66
N GLU A 90 36.85 -3.30 5.56
CA GLU A 90 36.58 -2.23 4.59
C GLU A 90 35.28 -2.48 3.82
N LYS A 91 34.97 -3.74 3.50
CA LYS A 91 33.65 -4.13 2.99
C LYS A 91 32.60 -3.74 4.03
N ALA A 92 32.63 -4.26 5.25
CA ALA A 92 31.61 -3.95 6.26
C ALA A 92 31.36 -2.43 6.43
N ASN A 93 32.43 -1.62 6.46
CA ASN A 93 32.33 -0.17 6.54
C ASN A 93 31.71 0.47 5.27
N THR A 94 32.17 0.06 4.09
CA THR A 94 31.65 0.58 2.80
C THR A 94 30.18 0.21 2.62
N LEU A 95 29.77 -1.00 3.01
CA LEU A 95 28.37 -1.42 2.96
C LEU A 95 27.48 -0.58 3.87
N LYS A 96 27.95 -0.30 5.09
CA LYS A 96 27.24 0.57 6.04
C LYS A 96 27.04 1.96 5.43
N ARG A 97 28.12 2.57 4.93
CA ARG A 97 28.06 3.91 4.30
C ARG A 97 27.16 3.93 3.06
N LEU A 98 27.18 2.85 2.26
CA LEU A 98 26.31 2.72 1.09
C LEU A 98 24.83 2.67 1.50
N ARG A 99 24.48 1.89 2.53
CA ARG A 99 23.11 1.83 3.06
C ARG A 99 22.65 3.18 3.61
N GLU A 100 23.51 3.86 4.35
CA GLU A 100 23.24 5.21 4.86
C GLU A 100 23.01 6.23 3.73
N ALA A 101 23.86 6.20 2.69
CA ALA A 101 23.72 7.07 1.53
C ALA A 101 22.45 6.76 0.71
N GLN A 102 22.11 5.48 0.53
CA GLN A 102 20.86 5.05 -0.11
C GLN A 102 19.63 5.51 0.67
N GLN A 103 19.66 5.43 2.01
CA GLN A 103 18.57 5.93 2.84
C GLN A 103 18.45 7.45 2.75
N ALA A 104 19.57 8.18 2.81
CA ALA A 104 19.56 9.64 2.66
C ALA A 104 19.05 10.09 1.29
N LEU A 105 19.38 9.36 0.22
CA LEU A 105 18.80 9.59 -1.11
C LEU A 105 17.29 9.38 -1.11
N ARG A 106 16.80 8.27 -0.54
CA ARG A 106 15.36 7.99 -0.42
C ARG A 106 14.63 9.10 0.32
N ASP A 107 15.16 9.53 1.47
CA ASP A 107 14.53 10.56 2.29
C ASP A 107 14.42 11.90 1.54
N ARG A 108 15.45 12.25 0.76
CA ARG A 108 15.45 13.44 -0.11
C ARG A 108 14.43 13.33 -1.24
N VAL A 109 14.38 12.19 -1.93
CA VAL A 109 13.43 11.98 -3.03
C VAL A 109 11.99 12.00 -2.50
N VAL A 110 11.71 11.39 -1.36
CA VAL A 110 10.37 11.42 -0.76
C VAL A 110 9.97 12.83 -0.31
N SER A 111 10.94 13.63 0.11
CA SER A 111 10.71 15.04 0.47
C SER A 111 10.53 15.95 -0.76
N HIS A 112 10.78 15.45 -1.97
CA HIS A 112 10.57 16.22 -3.20
C HIS A 112 9.08 16.56 -3.35
N PRO A 113 8.70 17.82 -3.68
CA PRO A 113 7.30 18.25 -3.71
C PRO A 113 6.37 17.36 -4.53
N ASP A 114 6.84 16.88 -5.69
CA ASP A 114 6.01 16.02 -6.56
C ASP A 114 5.82 14.61 -5.99
N VAL A 115 6.85 14.05 -5.35
CA VAL A 115 6.76 12.76 -4.67
C VAL A 115 5.88 12.89 -3.43
N ALA A 116 6.07 13.95 -2.64
CA ALA A 116 5.23 14.24 -1.48
C ALA A 116 3.75 14.42 -1.87
N ARG A 117 3.48 15.07 -3.01
CA ARG A 117 2.12 15.20 -3.56
C ARG A 117 1.54 13.84 -3.96
N ALA A 118 2.32 13.00 -4.65
CA ALA A 118 1.92 11.66 -5.04
C ALA A 118 1.65 10.75 -3.82
N VAL A 119 2.51 10.79 -2.80
CA VAL A 119 2.32 10.07 -1.54
C VAL A 119 1.04 10.52 -0.84
N LYS A 120 0.79 11.83 -0.76
CA LYS A 120 -0.44 12.35 -0.16
C LYS A 120 -1.71 11.93 -0.91
N ALA A 121 -1.64 11.84 -2.25
CA ALA A 121 -2.75 11.33 -3.06
C ALA A 121 -3.00 9.84 -2.76
N LEU A 122 -1.92 9.04 -2.70
CA LEU A 122 -1.98 7.63 -2.33
C LEU A 122 -2.62 7.43 -0.94
N ASP A 123 -2.23 8.22 0.06
CA ASP A 123 -2.80 8.17 1.41
C ASP A 123 -4.31 8.47 1.39
N ALA A 124 -4.74 9.46 0.60
CA ALA A 124 -6.15 9.80 0.46
C ALA A 124 -6.94 8.64 -0.19
N ASP A 125 -6.38 8.00 -1.22
CA ASP A 125 -7.01 6.86 -1.88
C ASP A 125 -7.06 5.62 -0.97
N GLN A 126 -6.04 5.38 -0.14
CA GLN A 126 -6.09 4.33 0.89
C GLN A 126 -7.20 4.56 1.92
N VAL A 127 -7.44 5.82 2.33
CA VAL A 127 -8.56 6.15 3.22
C VAL A 127 -9.89 5.87 2.54
N LYS A 128 -10.07 6.26 1.26
CA LYS A 128 -11.27 5.95 0.49
C LYS A 128 -11.49 4.44 0.38
N LEU A 129 -10.45 3.66 0.10
CA LEU A 129 -10.55 2.20 0.03
C LEU A 129 -11.01 1.60 1.36
N ARG A 130 -10.53 2.10 2.50
CA ARG A 130 -11.00 1.66 3.82
C ARG A 130 -12.50 1.91 4.00
N VAL A 131 -12.99 3.09 3.62
CA VAL A 131 -14.42 3.41 3.69
C VAL A 131 -15.25 2.47 2.81
N LEU A 132 -14.78 2.15 1.60
CA LEU A 132 -15.45 1.18 0.73
C LEU A 132 -15.46 -0.23 1.33
N GLN A 133 -14.36 -0.65 1.97
CA GLN A 133 -14.28 -1.94 2.66
C GLN A 133 -15.26 -2.02 3.85
N GLU A 134 -15.41 -0.93 4.61
CA GLU A 134 -16.39 -0.84 5.70
C GLU A 134 -17.83 -0.95 5.15
N LYS A 135 -18.14 -0.26 4.05
CA LYS A 135 -19.44 -0.38 3.38
C LYS A 135 -19.73 -1.81 2.91
N ILE A 136 -18.74 -2.45 2.28
CA ILE A 136 -18.83 -3.85 1.85
C ILE A 136 -19.09 -4.78 3.04
N ALA A 137 -18.42 -4.57 4.17
CA ALA A 137 -18.64 -5.36 5.38
C ALA A 137 -20.07 -5.20 5.92
N MET A 138 -20.62 -3.98 5.90
CA MET A 138 -22.01 -3.72 6.30
C MET A 138 -23.03 -4.40 5.38
N ILE A 139 -22.82 -4.33 4.06
CA ILE A 139 -23.67 -5.02 3.07
C ILE A 139 -23.71 -6.52 3.33
N ARG A 140 -22.54 -7.14 3.53
CA ARG A 140 -22.44 -8.57 3.85
C ARG A 140 -23.13 -8.93 5.16
N ALA A 141 -22.97 -8.12 6.19
CA ALA A 141 -23.63 -8.34 7.47
C ALA A 141 -25.16 -8.27 7.35
N ALA A 142 -25.68 -7.33 6.55
CA ALA A 142 -27.11 -7.21 6.27
C ALA A 142 -27.64 -8.41 5.47
N ALA A 143 -26.91 -8.85 4.44
CA ALA A 143 -27.25 -10.03 3.65
C ALA A 143 -27.29 -11.30 4.52
N LYS A 144 -26.29 -11.47 5.42
CA LYS A 144 -26.24 -12.59 6.38
C LYS A 144 -27.45 -12.60 7.30
N ARG A 145 -27.79 -11.45 7.89
CA ARG A 145 -28.98 -11.32 8.77
C ARG A 145 -30.28 -11.65 8.05
N THR A 146 -30.41 -11.18 6.81
CA THR A 146 -31.60 -11.47 5.98
C THR A 146 -31.73 -12.97 5.72
N ARG A 147 -30.62 -13.66 5.43
CA ARG A 147 -30.59 -15.11 5.22
C ARG A 147 -30.90 -15.90 6.49
N GLU A 148 -30.38 -15.47 7.65
CA GLU A 148 -30.65 -16.09 8.95
C GLU A 148 -32.12 -15.92 9.37
N GLN A 149 -32.75 -14.79 9.04
CA GLN A 149 -34.17 -14.54 9.30
C GLN A 149 -35.10 -15.26 8.31
N ALA A 150 -34.61 -15.61 7.13
CA ALA A 150 -35.34 -16.33 6.10
C ALA A 150 -35.33 -17.86 6.28
N VAL A 151 -34.73 -18.40 7.35
CA VAL A 151 -34.89 -19.81 7.73
C VAL A 151 -36.16 -19.91 8.60
N PRO A 152 -37.33 -20.32 8.07
CA PRO A 152 -38.47 -20.61 8.92
C PRO A 152 -38.10 -21.79 9.82
N SER A 153 -38.45 -21.68 11.10
CA SER A 153 -38.55 -22.80 12.01
C SER A 153 -39.32 -23.92 11.33
N ALA A 154 -38.62 -24.96 10.89
CA ALA A 154 -39.25 -26.23 10.53
C ALA A 154 -39.83 -26.78 11.83
N ASP A 155 -41.11 -26.53 12.03
CA ASP A 155 -41.91 -27.01 13.15
C ASP A 155 -41.89 -28.56 13.12
N PRO A 156 -41.26 -29.27 14.08
CA PRO A 156 -41.32 -30.73 14.12
C PRO A 156 -42.60 -31.15 14.82
N ALA A 157 -43.75 -30.77 14.29
CA ALA A 157 -45.04 -31.08 14.92
C ALA A 157 -46.16 -31.27 13.89
N VAL A 158 -46.07 -32.36 13.11
CA VAL A 158 -47.28 -33.07 12.69
C VAL A 158 -47.07 -34.55 12.97
N LYS A 159 -47.39 -34.93 14.21
CA LYS A 159 -47.97 -36.25 14.52
C LYS A 159 -49.45 -36.16 14.18
N ALA A 160 -49.90 -36.96 13.22
CA ALA A 160 -51.27 -37.45 13.00
C ALA A 160 -51.21 -38.19 11.66
N GLU A 161 -51.62 -39.44 11.46
CA GLU A 161 -52.32 -40.46 12.24
C GLU A 161 -51.93 -41.81 11.62
#